data_AF-A0A924FUB4-F1
#
_entry.id   AF-A0A924FUB4-F1
#
_cell.length_a   1.000
_cell.length_b   1.000
_cell.length_c   1.000
_cell.angle_alpha   90.00
_cell.angle_beta   90.00
_cell.angle_gamma   90.00
#
_symmetry.space_group_name_H-M   'P 1'
#
loop_
_entity.id
_entity.type
_entity.pdbx_description
1 polymer ?
#
loop_
_entity_poly.entity_id
_entity_poly.type
_entity_poly.pdbx_seq_one_letter_code
_entity_poly.pdbx_strand_id
1 'polypeptide(L)'
;MTDRPASWRMPTPKQMDDLAARPGAAAAPAGQPTDLPEEYGDSVLRDPRGRAPAGVPIQQRRLSEIPRHLLRVSCRRCDRIVEIQTADAIRLYGPHAVWKEVGIKILDDNCRQGTGSHQDDGCWPAFEVG
;
A
#
# COMPACT_ATOMS: atom_id res chain seq x y z
N MET A 1 16.98 8.75 35.45
CA MET A 1 16.80 7.70 34.42
C MET A 1 15.53 6.96 34.77
N THR A 2 14.44 7.20 34.06
CA THR A 2 13.17 6.54 34.33
C THR A 2 13.14 5.24 33.54
N ASP A 3 13.25 4.12 34.24
CA ASP A 3 13.01 2.78 33.72
C ASP A 3 11.61 2.74 33.07
N ARG A 4 11.56 2.82 31.74
CA ARG A 4 10.34 2.59 30.97
C ARG A 4 10.50 1.25 30.26
N PRO A 5 10.02 0.14 30.85
CA PRO A 5 10.08 -1.14 30.18
C PRO A 5 9.18 -1.10 28.95
N ALA A 6 9.78 -1.23 27.77
CA ALA A 6 9.07 -1.49 26.52
C ALA A 6 8.54 -2.94 26.53
N SER A 7 7.61 -3.25 27.43
CA SER A 7 6.85 -4.49 27.34
C SER A 7 5.69 -4.26 26.37
N TRP A 8 5.65 -5.05 25.29
CA TRP A 8 4.58 -5.08 24.28
C TRP A 8 3.22 -5.59 24.83
N ARG A 9 2.92 -5.31 26.10
CA ARG A 9 1.64 -5.62 26.72
C ARG A 9 0.67 -4.49 26.36
N MET A 10 -0.43 -4.84 25.69
CA MET A 10 -1.55 -3.92 25.51
C MET A 10 -2.00 -3.39 26.88
N PRO A 11 -2.17 -2.06 27.04
CA PRO A 11 -2.70 -1.48 28.28
C PRO A 11 -4.07 -2.07 28.59
N THR A 12 -4.34 -2.28 29.89
CA THR A 12 -5.67 -2.68 30.36
C THR A 12 -6.70 -1.57 30.08
N PRO A 13 -8.01 -1.89 29.99
CA PRO A 13 -9.05 -0.88 29.72
C PRO A 13 -8.98 0.33 30.65
N LYS A 14 -8.76 0.10 31.95
CA LYS A 14 -8.59 1.16 32.95
C LYS A 14 -7.36 2.05 32.72
N GLN A 15 -6.29 1.49 32.15
CA GLN A 15 -5.10 2.25 31.76
C GLN A 15 -5.33 3.05 30.47
N MET A 16 -6.17 2.55 29.56
CA MET A 16 -6.58 3.31 28.37
C MET A 16 -7.43 4.53 28.75
N ASP A 17 -8.37 4.37 29.69
CA ASP A 17 -9.19 5.47 30.19
C ASP A 17 -8.34 6.56 30.86
N ASP A 18 -7.35 6.17 31.66
CA ASP A 18 -6.42 7.10 32.32
C ASP A 18 -5.54 7.85 31.29
N LEU A 19 -5.07 7.17 30.24
CA LEU A 19 -4.35 7.81 29.14
C LEU A 19 -5.24 8.81 28.37
N ALA A 20 -6.50 8.47 28.14
CA ALA A 20 -7.47 9.33 27.45
C ALA A 20 -7.88 10.54 28.30
N ALA A 21 -7.92 10.38 29.63
CA ALA A 21 -8.27 11.43 30.57
C ALA A 21 -7.15 12.46 30.80
N ARG A 22 -5.91 12.19 30.37
CA ARG A 22 -4.78 13.13 30.50
C ARG A 22 -4.93 14.29 29.50
N PRO A 23 -5.16 15.53 29.96
CA PRO A 23 -5.23 16.68 29.08
C PRO A 23 -3.81 17.04 28.63
N GLY A 24 -3.49 16.81 27.36
CA GLY A 24 -2.19 17.17 26.78
C GLY A 24 -1.67 16.27 25.67
N ALA A 25 -2.34 15.18 25.30
CA ALA A 25 -1.97 14.40 24.12
C ALA A 25 -2.80 14.83 22.91
N ALA A 26 -2.52 16.02 22.37
CA ALA A 26 -2.56 16.10 20.92
C ALA A 26 -1.63 14.98 20.44
N ALA A 27 -2.15 14.06 19.64
CA ALA A 27 -1.35 12.97 19.08
C ALA A 27 -0.26 13.58 18.20
N ALA A 28 0.85 13.95 18.80
CA ALA A 28 2.08 14.16 18.08
C ALA A 28 2.36 12.83 17.37
N PRO A 29 2.68 12.84 16.06
CA PRO A 29 3.05 11.62 15.37
C PRO A 29 4.14 10.93 16.19
N ALA A 30 4.02 9.61 16.36
CA ALA A 30 4.99 8.81 17.11
C ALA A 30 6.34 8.82 16.35
N GLY A 31 7.10 9.86 16.63
CA GLY A 31 8.37 10.21 16.05
C GLY A 31 8.74 11.50 16.76
N GLN A 32 9.93 11.54 17.35
CA GLN A 32 10.49 12.81 17.82
C GLN A 32 10.30 13.80 16.66
N PRO A 33 9.80 15.04 16.87
CA PRO A 33 9.91 16.04 15.83
C PRO A 33 11.40 16.24 15.68
N THR A 34 12.00 15.52 14.73
CA THR A 34 13.34 15.84 14.28
C THR A 34 13.18 17.27 13.82
N ASP A 35 13.90 18.19 14.45
CA ASP A 35 14.01 19.59 14.06
C ASP A 35 14.78 19.60 12.73
N LEU A 36 14.11 19.07 11.71
CA LEU A 36 14.58 18.98 10.36
C LEU A 36 14.39 20.38 9.81
N PRO A 37 15.45 21.01 9.30
CA PRO A 37 15.33 22.28 8.61
C PRO A 37 14.21 22.18 7.58
N GLU A 38 13.42 23.23 7.42
CA GLU A 38 12.35 23.28 6.40
C GLU A 38 12.92 22.92 5.01
N GLU A 39 14.18 23.27 4.76
CA GLU A 39 14.96 22.90 3.57
C GLU A 39 15.17 21.39 3.37
N TYR A 40 15.18 20.58 4.43
CA TYR A 40 15.28 19.13 4.33
C TYR A 40 14.00 18.55 3.71
N GLY A 41 12.83 19.03 4.13
CA GLY A 41 11.55 18.62 3.54
C GLY A 41 11.50 18.93 2.05
N ASP A 42 11.93 20.14 1.68
CA ASP A 42 12.06 20.56 0.29
C ASP A 42 13.07 19.73 -0.50
N SER A 43 14.21 19.37 0.11
CA SER A 43 15.23 18.54 -0.52
C SER A 43 14.73 17.12 -0.82
N VAL A 44 13.94 16.54 0.08
CA VAL A 44 13.31 15.23 -0.11
C VAL A 44 12.25 15.28 -1.22
N LEU A 45 11.41 16.33 -1.25
CA LEU A 45 10.39 16.49 -2.28
C LEU A 45 10.98 16.78 -3.67
N ARG A 46 12.12 17.46 -3.72
CA ARG A 46 12.86 17.75 -4.97
C ARG A 46 13.73 16.59 -5.42
N ASP A 47 13.91 15.54 -4.62
CA ASP A 47 14.71 14.38 -5.00
C ASP A 47 14.08 13.71 -6.25
N PRO A 48 14.81 13.65 -7.38
CA PRO A 48 14.31 13.02 -8.60
C PRO A 48 13.98 11.53 -8.41
N ARG A 49 14.55 10.86 -7.40
CA ARG A 49 14.24 9.46 -7.03
C ARG A 49 12.90 9.33 -6.33
N GLY A 50 12.43 10.39 -5.66
CA GLY A 50 11.10 10.44 -5.03
C GLY A 50 10.00 10.88 -5.99
N ARG A 51 10.36 11.39 -7.17
CA ARG A 51 9.40 11.84 -8.17
C ARG A 51 8.66 10.63 -8.75
N ALA A 52 7.39 10.49 -8.38
CA ALA A 52 6.50 9.55 -9.05
C ALA A 52 6.54 9.83 -10.57
N PRO A 53 6.65 8.80 -11.43
CA PRO A 53 6.71 8.99 -12.87
C PRO A 53 5.55 9.86 -13.34
N ALA A 54 5.87 10.94 -14.05
CA ALA A 54 4.88 11.88 -14.55
C ALA A 54 4.01 11.16 -15.61
N GLY A 55 2.80 10.78 -15.23
CA GLY A 55 1.85 10.11 -16.12
C GLY A 55 0.83 9.28 -15.35
N VAL A 56 -0.20 8.84 -16.06
CA VAL A 56 -1.16 7.87 -15.52
C VAL A 56 -0.39 6.58 -15.21
N PRO A 57 -0.41 6.12 -13.95
CA PRO A 57 0.35 4.95 -13.56
C PRO A 57 -0.22 3.72 -14.27
N ILE A 58 0.62 2.73 -14.55
CA ILE A 58 0.24 1.60 -15.42
C ILE A 58 -1.03 0.88 -14.95
N GLN A 59 -1.27 0.79 -13.63
CA GLN A 59 -2.49 0.19 -13.08
C GLN A 59 -3.77 0.94 -13.51
N GLN A 60 -3.72 2.24 -13.76
CA GLN A 60 -4.90 3.00 -14.18
C GLN A 60 -5.10 3.04 -15.71
N ARG A 61 -4.19 2.44 -16.49
CA ARG A 61 -4.29 2.43 -17.95
C ARG A 61 -5.21 1.32 -18.45
N ARG A 62 -5.77 1.52 -19.64
CA ARG A 62 -6.50 0.46 -20.36
C ARG A 62 -5.51 -0.59 -20.85
N LEU A 63 -5.93 -1.84 -20.93
CA LEU A 63 -5.07 -2.93 -21.42
C LEU A 63 -4.50 -2.64 -22.82
N SER A 64 -5.27 -2.01 -23.71
CA SER A 64 -4.80 -1.62 -25.06
C SER A 64 -3.73 -0.52 -25.07
N GLU A 65 -3.63 0.27 -24.01
CA GLU A 65 -2.70 1.42 -23.91
C GLU A 65 -1.39 1.05 -23.21
N ILE A 66 -1.28 -0.19 -22.72
CA ILE A 66 -0.11 -0.65 -22.00
C ILE A 66 0.91 -1.22 -23.00
N PRO A 67 2.11 -0.63 -23.13
CA PRO A 67 3.12 -1.08 -24.09
C PRO A 67 3.86 -2.35 -23.64
N ARG A 68 3.59 -2.87 -22.43
CA ARG A 68 4.26 -4.05 -21.88
C ARG A 68 3.61 -5.32 -22.42
N HIS A 69 4.41 -6.36 -22.67
CA HIS A 69 3.90 -7.67 -23.10
C HIS A 69 3.43 -8.55 -21.94
N LEU A 70 3.97 -8.34 -20.74
CA LEU A 70 3.65 -9.09 -19.53
C LEU A 70 3.20 -8.13 -18.43
N LEU A 71 2.08 -8.44 -17.79
CA LEU A 71 1.51 -7.69 -16.68
C LEU A 71 1.61 -8.54 -15.42
N ARG A 72 2.11 -7.95 -14.34
CA ARG A 72 2.32 -8.63 -13.06
C ARG A 72 1.63 -7.89 -11.94
N VAL A 73 0.95 -8.66 -11.10
CA VAL A 73 0.35 -8.20 -9.84
C VAL A 73 0.74 -9.17 -8.74
N SER A 74 1.15 -8.65 -7.58
CA SER A 74 1.48 -9.47 -6.41
C SER A 74 0.60 -9.13 -5.22
N CYS A 75 0.38 -10.10 -4.35
CA CYS A 75 -0.26 -9.90 -3.06
C CYS A 75 0.83 -9.69 -2.01
N ARG A 76 0.87 -8.54 -1.35
CA ARG A 76 1.83 -8.26 -0.26
C ARG A 76 1.58 -9.07 1.02
N ARG A 77 0.44 -9.74 1.14
CA ARG A 77 0.09 -10.53 2.33
C ARG A 77 0.64 -11.95 2.27
N CYS A 78 0.58 -12.58 1.10
CA CYS A 78 0.99 -13.99 0.91
C CYS A 78 2.08 -14.16 -0.15
N ASP A 79 2.65 -13.05 -0.63
CA ASP A 79 3.69 -12.95 -1.67
C ASP A 79 3.35 -13.67 -2.98
N ARG A 80 2.06 -13.97 -3.19
CA ARG A 80 1.60 -14.57 -4.43
C ARG A 80 1.74 -13.58 -5.57
N ILE A 81 2.39 -14.02 -6.62
CA ILE A 81 2.56 -13.28 -7.86
C ILE A 81 1.69 -13.94 -8.93
N VAL A 82 0.93 -13.13 -9.66
CA VAL A 82 0.23 -13.56 -10.87
C VAL A 82 0.72 -12.73 -12.04
N GLU A 83 1.02 -13.43 -13.13
CA GLU A 83 1.49 -12.86 -14.38
C GLU A 83 0.50 -13.23 -15.49
N ILE A 84 0.24 -12.29 -16.38
CA ILE A 84 -0.61 -12.49 -17.55
C ILE A 84 -0.01 -11.75 -18.75
N GLN A 85 -0.02 -12.37 -19.92
CA GLN A 85 0.36 -11.66 -21.14
C GLN A 85 -0.70 -10.61 -21.47
N THR A 86 -0.28 -9.42 -21.87
CA THR A 86 -1.21 -8.33 -22.23
C THR A 86 -2.17 -8.76 -23.34
N ALA A 87 -1.71 -9.55 -24.31
CA ALA A 87 -2.56 -10.11 -25.36
C ALA A 87 -3.67 -11.02 -24.80
N ASP A 88 -3.36 -11.86 -23.82
CA ASP A 88 -4.32 -12.75 -23.18
C ASP A 88 -5.28 -11.97 -22.27
N ALA A 89 -4.78 -10.98 -21.54
CA ALA A 89 -5.62 -10.07 -20.76
C ALA A 89 -6.63 -9.33 -21.65
N ILE A 90 -6.20 -8.84 -22.82
CA ILE A 90 -7.07 -8.19 -23.81
C ILE A 90 -8.12 -9.17 -24.35
N ARG A 91 -7.75 -10.43 -24.61
CA ARG A 91 -8.68 -11.46 -25.10
C ARG A 91 -9.73 -11.83 -24.05
N LEU A 92 -9.35 -11.91 -22.78
CA LEU A 92 -10.24 -12.36 -21.68
C LEU A 92 -11.12 -11.24 -21.13
N TYR A 93 -10.59 -10.03 -20.98
CA TYR A 93 -11.28 -8.92 -20.29
C TYR A 93 -11.66 -7.78 -21.24
N GLY A 94 -11.17 -7.79 -22.48
CA GLY A 94 -11.40 -6.77 -23.48
C GLY A 94 -10.35 -5.66 -23.49
N PRO A 95 -10.16 -4.96 -24.62
CA PRO A 95 -9.10 -3.96 -24.79
C PRO A 95 -9.25 -2.73 -23.89
N HIS A 96 -10.49 -2.38 -23.51
CA HIS A 96 -10.80 -1.18 -22.73
C HIS A 96 -10.85 -1.43 -21.22
N ALA A 97 -10.62 -2.66 -20.76
CA ALA A 97 -10.55 -2.96 -19.33
C ALA A 97 -9.35 -2.27 -18.69
N VAL A 98 -9.50 -1.83 -17.44
CA VAL A 98 -8.44 -1.16 -16.68
C VAL A 98 -7.58 -2.19 -15.97
N TRP A 99 -6.26 -2.08 -16.09
CA TRP A 99 -5.33 -3.07 -15.52
C TRP A 99 -5.51 -3.27 -14.01
N LYS A 100 -5.82 -2.21 -13.26
CA LYS A 100 -6.10 -2.28 -11.81
C LYS A 100 -7.24 -3.25 -11.49
N GLU A 101 -8.35 -3.14 -12.21
CA GLU A 101 -9.54 -3.97 -11.96
C GLU A 101 -9.27 -5.42 -12.34
N VAL A 102 -8.63 -5.64 -13.49
CA VAL A 102 -8.24 -6.95 -13.98
C VAL A 102 -7.25 -7.62 -13.02
N GLY A 103 -6.20 -6.92 -12.61
CA GLY A 103 -5.19 -7.44 -11.70
C GLY A 103 -5.73 -7.75 -10.31
N ILE A 104 -6.63 -6.91 -9.77
CA ILE A 104 -7.31 -7.21 -8.50
C ILE A 104 -8.13 -8.49 -8.62
N LYS A 105 -8.93 -8.61 -9.69
CA LYS A 105 -9.79 -9.78 -9.91
C LYS A 105 -8.97 -11.07 -10.06
N ILE A 106 -7.94 -11.05 -10.90
CA ILE A 106 -7.04 -12.20 -11.10
C ILE A 106 -6.37 -12.59 -9.78
N LEU A 107 -5.94 -11.61 -8.98
CA LEU A 107 -5.29 -11.85 -7.71
C LEU A 107 -6.26 -12.42 -6.68
N ASP A 108 -7.50 -11.95 -6.64
CA ASP A 108 -8.56 -12.45 -5.75
C ASP A 108 -8.88 -13.93 -6.05
N ASP A 109 -9.08 -14.26 -7.33
CA ASP A 109 -9.33 -15.64 -7.79
C ASP A 109 -8.20 -16.62 -7.43
N ASN A 110 -6.97 -16.11 -7.36
CA ASN A 110 -5.77 -16.92 -7.11
C ASN A 110 -5.22 -16.77 -5.69
N CYS A 111 -5.79 -15.94 -4.81
CA CYS A 111 -5.23 -15.72 -3.48
C CYS A 111 -5.50 -16.91 -2.56
N ARG A 112 -4.46 -17.43 -1.89
CA ARG A 112 -4.57 -18.54 -0.92
C ARG A 112 -5.30 -18.16 0.37
N GLN A 113 -5.44 -16.87 0.67
CA GLN A 113 -6.10 -16.35 1.85
C GLN A 113 -7.48 -15.76 1.50
N GLY A 114 -8.22 -16.47 0.63
CA GLY A 114 -9.47 -16.03 0.01
C GLY A 114 -10.35 -15.21 0.94
N THR A 115 -10.61 -13.96 0.51
CA THR A 115 -11.73 -13.12 0.93
C THR A 115 -12.05 -13.11 2.43
N GLY A 116 -11.12 -12.58 3.22
CA GLY A 116 -11.49 -11.94 4.50
C GLY A 116 -12.38 -10.71 4.23
N SER A 117 -13.40 -10.50 5.06
CA SER A 117 -14.26 -9.31 5.06
C SER A 117 -13.43 -8.02 4.96
N HIS A 118 -14.01 -6.89 4.54
CA HIS A 118 -13.31 -5.58 4.56
C HIS A 118 -12.72 -5.21 5.94
N GLN A 119 -13.09 -5.94 7.01
CA GLN A 119 -12.54 -5.83 8.36
C GLN A 119 -11.38 -6.82 8.67
N ASP A 120 -11.14 -7.85 7.85
CA ASP A 120 -10.11 -8.88 8.03
C ASP A 120 -9.07 -8.81 6.90
N ASP A 121 -8.09 -7.90 7.00
CA ASP A 121 -6.84 -7.85 6.24
C ASP A 121 -6.82 -8.51 4.85
N GLY A 122 -7.70 -8.12 3.92
CA GLY A 122 -7.87 -8.79 2.62
C GLY A 122 -6.61 -8.88 1.73
N CYS A 123 -6.79 -9.26 0.47
CA CYS A 123 -5.69 -9.27 -0.48
C CYS A 123 -5.08 -7.86 -0.68
N TRP A 124 -3.76 -7.72 -0.60
CA TRP A 124 -3.07 -6.43 -0.74
C TRP A 124 -2.34 -6.34 -2.09
N PRO A 125 -3.00 -5.87 -3.15
CA PRO A 125 -2.44 -5.86 -4.50
C PRO A 125 -1.31 -4.85 -4.63
N ALA A 126 -0.19 -5.29 -5.19
CA ALA A 126 0.94 -4.47 -5.60
C ALA A 126 1.16 -4.67 -7.10
N PHE A 127 1.16 -3.56 -7.83
CA PHE A 127 1.40 -3.55 -9.27
C PHE A 127 2.85 -3.18 -9.53
N GLU A 128 3.52 -3.93 -10.40
CA GLU A 128 4.91 -3.63 -10.72
C GLU A 128 5.02 -2.37 -11.58
N VAL A 129 5.75 -1.38 -11.06
CA VAL A 129 6.07 -0.13 -11.74
C VAL A 129 7.43 -0.28 -12.42
N GLY A 130 7.48 -1.05 -13.51
CA GLY A 130 8.65 -1.15 -14.40
C GLY A 130 8.86 0.07 -15.29
#